data_AF-A0A3A1YWP9-F1
#
_entry.id   AF-A0A3A1YWP9-F1
#
_cell.length_a   1.000
_cell.length_b   1.000
_cell.length_c   1.000
_cell.angle_alpha   90.00
_cell.angle_beta   90.00
_cell.angle_gamma   90.00
#
_symmetry.space_group_name_H-M   'P 1'
#
loop_
_entity.id
_entity.type
_entity.pdbx_description
1 polymer ?
#
loop_
_entity_poly.entity_id
_entity_poly.type
_entity_poly.pdbx_seq_one_letter_code
_entity_poly.pdbx_strand_id
1 'polypeptide(L)'
;MKTVEEVRRIRLKMLINEVGGRAADLNRVTGKIDRDSTYSQILNQSLGSKTKKPKQMGSPLARELEVARNKEIGWMDTDPDLSDDAWPFPRIQKSKILALDHEDIVRLEAAIESAARDLRLDIKKT
;
A
#
# COMPACT_ATOMS: atom_id res chain seq x y z
N MET A 1 -2.58 4.31 -15.15
CA MET A 1 -3.38 3.22 -14.58
C MET A 1 -2.42 2.18 -14.04
N LYS A 2 -2.50 1.81 -12.76
CA LYS A 2 -1.62 0.77 -12.18
C LYS A 2 -2.09 -0.61 -12.64
N THR A 3 -1.15 -1.51 -12.89
CA THR A 3 -1.44 -2.93 -13.10
C THR A 3 -1.84 -3.60 -11.78
N VAL A 4 -2.58 -4.70 -11.86
CA VAL A 4 -2.99 -5.47 -10.67
C VAL A 4 -1.78 -5.92 -9.82
N GLU A 5 -0.66 -6.26 -10.46
CA GLU A 5 0.55 -6.69 -9.74
C GLU A 5 1.27 -5.52 -9.04
N GLU A 6 1.18 -4.30 -9.59
CA GLU A 6 1.66 -3.09 -8.91
C GLU A 6 0.79 -2.78 -7.68
N VAL A 7 -0.53 -2.88 -7.82
CA VAL A 7 -1.48 -2.71 -6.70
C VAL A 7 -1.20 -3.72 -5.59
N ARG A 8 -1.09 -5.00 -5.93
CA ARG A 8 -0.77 -6.09 -4.98
C ARG A 8 0.55 -5.85 -4.25
N ARG A 9 1.58 -5.34 -4.93
CA ARG A 9 2.86 -5.02 -4.29
C ARG A 9 2.75 -3.86 -3.31
N ILE A 10 1.99 -2.81 -3.63
CA ILE A 10 1.74 -1.70 -2.70
C ILE A 10 0.99 -2.22 -1.48
N ARG A 11 -0.08 -3.01 -1.69
CA ARG A 11 -0.86 -3.65 -0.63
C ARG A 11 -0.01 -4.57 0.25
N LEU A 12 0.91 -5.34 -0.34
CA LEU A 12 1.87 -6.16 0.41
C LEU A 12 2.75 -5.32 1.33
N LYS A 13 3.25 -4.17 0.83
CA LYS A 13 4.05 -3.25 1.65
C LYS A 13 3.23 -2.68 2.81
N MET A 14 1.96 -2.36 2.60
CA MET A 14 1.05 -1.92 3.67
C MET A 14 0.88 -3.00 4.74
N LEU A 15 0.61 -4.25 4.35
CA LEU A 15 0.49 -5.38 5.29
C LEU A 15 1.78 -5.59 6.10
N ILE A 16 2.96 -5.45 5.48
CA ILE A 16 4.25 -5.53 6.17
C ILE A 16 4.38 -4.40 7.20
N ASN A 17 4.00 -3.18 6.85
CA ASN A 17 4.05 -2.04 7.76
C ASN A 17 3.08 -2.20 8.95
N GLU A 18 1.90 -2.79 8.74
CA GLU A 18 0.91 -3.05 9.81
C GLU A 18 1.46 -3.97 10.92
N VAL A 19 2.39 -4.87 10.60
CA VAL A 19 2.79 -5.97 11.51
C VAL A 19 4.20 -5.81 12.11
N GLY A 20 4.95 -4.79 11.69
CA GLY A 20 6.30 -4.52 12.22
C GLY A 20 7.30 -3.90 11.23
N GLY A 21 6.94 -3.83 9.95
CA GLY A 21 7.73 -3.16 8.91
C GLY A 21 8.74 -4.04 8.19
N ARG A 22 8.90 -5.32 8.56
CA ARG A 22 9.80 -6.26 7.87
C ARG A 22 9.03 -7.46 7.30
N ALA A 23 9.51 -7.98 6.17
CA ALA A 23 8.91 -9.17 5.54
C ALA A 23 8.90 -10.41 6.47
N ALA A 24 9.90 -10.54 7.34
CA ALA A 24 9.96 -11.58 8.36
C ALA A 24 8.81 -11.47 9.38
N ASP A 25 8.40 -10.25 9.74
CA ASP A 25 7.28 -10.03 10.64
C ASP A 25 5.97 -10.53 10.00
N LEU A 26 5.80 -10.27 8.69
CA LEU A 26 4.68 -10.81 7.92
C LEU A 26 4.74 -12.34 7.81
N ASN A 27 5.92 -12.93 7.62
CA ASN A 27 6.10 -14.39 7.62
C ASN A 27 5.59 -15.00 8.94
N ARG A 28 5.96 -14.43 10.09
CA ARG A 28 5.55 -14.94 11.41
C ARG A 28 4.04 -14.92 11.62
N VAL A 29 3.38 -13.82 11.25
CA VAL A 29 1.91 -13.72 11.43
C VAL A 29 1.11 -14.52 10.40
N THR A 30 1.71 -14.86 9.25
CA THR A 30 1.08 -15.71 8.22
C THR A 30 1.42 -17.19 8.37
N GLY A 31 2.21 -17.56 9.38
CA GLY A 31 2.61 -18.94 9.63
C GLY A 31 3.67 -19.48 8.66
N LYS A 32 4.33 -18.61 7.87
CA LYS A 32 5.47 -18.98 7.02
C LYS A 32 6.77 -19.05 7.83
N ILE A 33 7.77 -19.70 7.26
CA ILE A 33 9.13 -19.72 7.81
C ILE A 33 9.66 -18.28 7.85
N ASP A 34 10.23 -17.86 8.99
CA ASP A 34 10.72 -16.48 9.21
C ASP A 34 11.68 -16.00 8.09
N ARG A 35 12.52 -16.90 7.58
CA ARG A 35 13.50 -16.65 6.51
C ARG A 35 12.95 -16.84 5.09
N ASP A 36 11.65 -17.06 4.92
CA ASP A 36 11.04 -17.16 3.60
C ASP A 36 11.22 -15.83 2.84
N SER A 37 11.80 -15.92 1.64
CA SER A 37 12.15 -14.75 0.82
C SER A 37 11.05 -14.35 -0.16
N THR A 38 9.90 -15.02 -0.17
CA THR A 38 8.84 -14.80 -1.16
C THR A 38 8.34 -13.35 -1.13
N TYR A 39 7.99 -12.82 0.04
CA TYR A 39 7.50 -11.45 0.15
C TYR A 39 8.55 -10.41 -0.21
N SER A 40 9.80 -10.58 0.23
CA SER A 40 10.88 -9.66 -0.12
C SER A 40 11.24 -9.71 -1.61
N GLN A 41 11.20 -10.90 -2.23
CA GLN A 41 11.40 -11.04 -3.68
C GLN A 41 10.30 -10.35 -4.49
N ILE A 42 9.04 -10.42 -4.05
CA ILE A 42 7.92 -9.72 -4.69
C ILE A 42 8.09 -8.19 -4.54
N LEU A 43 8.41 -7.71 -3.34
CA LEU A 43 8.66 -6.28 -3.09
C LEU A 43 9.81 -5.74 -3.95
N ASN A 44 10.92 -6.48 -4.00
CA ASN A 44 12.13 -6.07 -4.73
C ASN A 44 12.08 -6.41 -6.22
N GLN A 45 10.96 -6.96 -6.71
CA GLN A 45 10.82 -7.39 -8.11
C GLN A 45 11.94 -8.32 -8.58
N SER A 46 12.45 -9.18 -7.68
CA SER A 46 13.59 -10.04 -7.96
C SER A 46 13.32 -10.93 -9.18
N LEU A 47 14.29 -11.03 -10.08
CA LEU A 47 14.14 -11.81 -11.30
C LEU A 47 14.17 -13.30 -11.00
N GLY A 48 13.22 -14.05 -11.55
CA GLY A 48 13.25 -15.50 -11.51
C GLY A 48 14.44 -16.06 -12.29
N SER A 49 15.23 -16.94 -11.69
CA SER A 49 16.47 -17.45 -12.31
C SER A 49 16.25 -18.10 -13.67
N LYS A 50 15.10 -18.79 -13.85
CA LYS A 50 14.69 -19.47 -15.09
C LYS A 50 13.87 -18.59 -16.03
N THR A 51 12.90 -17.85 -15.50
CA THR A 51 11.96 -17.07 -16.32
C THR A 51 12.52 -15.72 -16.74
N LYS A 52 13.56 -15.22 -16.04
CA LYS A 52 14.10 -13.85 -16.16
C LYS A 52 13.06 -12.74 -15.97
N LYS A 53 11.87 -13.08 -15.46
CA LYS A 53 10.78 -12.14 -15.18
C LYS A 53 10.75 -11.80 -13.69
N PRO A 54 10.37 -10.56 -13.31
CA PRO A 54 10.15 -10.20 -11.92
C PRO A 54 9.18 -11.16 -11.23
N LYS A 55 9.47 -11.54 -9.98
CA LYS A 55 8.57 -12.36 -9.18
C LYS A 55 7.30 -11.57 -8.87
N GLN A 56 6.17 -12.17 -9.20
CA GLN A 56 4.84 -11.63 -8.99
C GLN A 56 4.14 -12.39 -7.86
N MET A 57 3.13 -11.78 -7.27
CA MET A 57 2.37 -12.40 -6.19
C MET A 57 1.43 -13.47 -6.75
N GLY A 58 0.70 -13.13 -7.81
CA GLY A 58 -0.35 -13.97 -8.36
C GLY A 58 -1.56 -14.09 -7.44
N SER A 59 -2.68 -14.52 -8.01
CA SER A 59 -3.96 -14.58 -7.30
C SER A 59 -3.98 -15.53 -6.10
N PRO A 60 -3.36 -16.74 -6.13
CA PRO A 60 -3.41 -17.64 -4.98
C PRO A 60 -2.78 -17.03 -3.71
N LEU A 61 -1.60 -16.45 -3.83
CA LEU A 61 -0.92 -15.81 -2.70
C LEU A 61 -1.65 -14.55 -2.23
N ALA A 62 -2.27 -13.79 -3.15
CA ALA A 62 -3.09 -12.65 -2.80
C ALA A 62 -4.28 -13.06 -1.91
N ARG A 63 -5.01 -14.14 -2.28
CA ARG A 63 -6.13 -14.64 -1.46
C ARG A 63 -5.68 -15.23 -0.12
N GLU A 64 -4.56 -15.95 -0.10
CA GLU A 64 -3.96 -16.45 1.15
C GLU A 64 -3.67 -15.29 2.11
N LEU A 65 -3.10 -14.19 1.61
CA LEU A 65 -2.80 -13.00 2.41
C LEU A 65 -4.06 -12.28 2.91
N GLU A 66 -5.10 -12.17 2.08
CA GLU A 66 -6.38 -11.58 2.50
C GLU A 66 -6.96 -12.33 3.70
N VAL A 67 -7.03 -13.66 3.60
CA VAL A 67 -7.52 -14.51 4.69
C VAL A 67 -6.63 -14.40 5.93
N ALA A 68 -5.30 -14.55 5.77
CA ALA A 68 -4.36 -14.52 6.88
C ALA A 68 -4.34 -13.16 7.62
N ARG A 69 -4.75 -12.09 6.95
CA ARG A 69 -4.79 -10.73 7.51
C ARG A 69 -6.19 -10.22 7.77
N ASN A 70 -7.20 -11.09 7.71
CA ASN A 70 -8.61 -10.75 7.93
C ASN A 70 -9.06 -9.54 7.09
N LYS A 71 -8.66 -9.51 5.82
CA LYS A 71 -9.08 -8.52 4.83
C LYS A 71 -10.18 -9.11 3.96
N GLU A 72 -10.99 -8.25 3.37
CA GLU A 72 -12.03 -8.68 2.43
C GLU A 72 -11.43 -9.26 1.14
N ILE A 73 -12.18 -10.14 0.48
CA ILE A 73 -11.77 -10.72 -0.80
C ILE A 73 -11.68 -9.60 -1.84
N GLY A 74 -10.55 -9.50 -2.53
CA GLY A 74 -10.31 -8.44 -3.53
C GLY A 74 -9.59 -7.20 -2.96
N TRP A 75 -9.35 -7.16 -1.65
CA TRP A 75 -8.58 -6.09 -1.02
C TRP A 75 -7.18 -5.93 -1.64
N MET A 76 -6.50 -7.04 -1.95
CA MET A 76 -5.18 -7.03 -2.59
C MET A 76 -5.19 -6.51 -4.03
N ASP A 77 -6.36 -6.50 -4.69
CA ASP A 77 -6.53 -6.05 -6.08
C ASP A 77 -7.10 -4.63 -6.18
N THR A 78 -7.54 -4.07 -5.07
CA THR A 78 -8.12 -2.73 -5.01
C THR A 78 -7.01 -1.71 -4.82
N ASP A 79 -6.89 -0.74 -5.73
CA ASP A 79 -5.88 0.32 -5.60
C ASP A 79 -6.06 1.06 -4.26
N PRO A 80 -5.02 1.15 -3.41
CA PRO A 80 -5.07 1.94 -2.17
C PRO A 80 -5.56 3.38 -2.39
N ASP A 81 -5.23 3.96 -3.54
CA ASP A 81 -5.65 5.32 -3.89
C ASP A 81 -7.16 5.40 -4.21
N LEU A 82 -7.82 4.28 -4.43
CA LEU A 82 -9.27 4.19 -4.64
C LEU A 82 -10.02 3.60 -3.44
N SER A 83 -9.33 3.00 -2.48
CA SER A 83 -9.91 2.49 -1.22
C SER A 83 -9.81 3.49 -0.07
N ASP A 84 -10.66 3.35 0.95
CA ASP A 84 -10.66 4.22 2.13
C ASP A 84 -9.62 3.81 3.19
N ASP A 85 -9.11 2.58 3.14
CA ASP A 85 -8.26 1.97 4.16
C ASP A 85 -6.79 2.45 4.16
N ALA A 86 -6.35 3.19 3.13
CA ALA A 86 -5.05 3.86 3.09
C ALA A 86 -5.11 5.35 3.46
N TRP A 87 -6.29 5.86 3.79
CA TRP A 87 -6.51 7.27 4.01
C TRP A 87 -6.06 7.71 5.41
N PRO A 88 -5.06 8.61 5.55
CA PRO A 88 -4.48 8.95 6.85
C PRO A 88 -5.33 9.94 7.67
N PHE A 89 -6.42 10.47 7.11
CA PHE A 89 -7.24 11.49 7.75
C PHE A 89 -8.58 10.92 8.23
N PRO A 90 -8.67 10.37 9.46
CA PRO A 90 -9.85 9.63 9.93
C PRO A 90 -11.12 10.48 10.02
N ARG A 91 -10.98 11.81 10.08
CA ARG A 91 -12.09 12.76 10.19
C ARG A 91 -12.49 13.38 8.84
N ILE A 92 -11.76 13.09 7.77
CA ILE A 92 -12.00 13.67 6.45
C ILE A 92 -12.48 12.56 5.53
N GLN A 93 -13.57 12.77 4.81
CA GLN A 93 -14.05 11.80 3.82
C GLN A 93 -13.30 11.98 2.51
N LYS A 94 -12.55 10.95 2.09
CA LYS A 94 -11.77 10.95 0.85
C LYS A 94 -12.61 11.27 -0.39
N SER A 95 -13.79 10.66 -0.51
CA SER A 95 -14.72 10.89 -1.64
C SER A 95 -15.14 12.34 -1.79
N LYS A 96 -15.31 13.08 -0.67
CA LYS A 96 -15.64 14.50 -0.71
C LYS A 96 -14.49 15.36 -1.21
N ILE A 97 -13.26 15.02 -0.83
CA ILE A 97 -12.06 15.70 -1.34
C ILE A 97 -11.91 15.47 -2.84
N LEU A 98 -12.12 14.25 -3.31
CA LEU A 98 -12.03 13.91 -4.75
C LEU A 98 -13.10 14.60 -5.61
N ALA A 99 -14.20 15.05 -5.00
CA ALA A 99 -15.29 15.74 -5.68
C ALA A 99 -15.15 17.28 -5.68
N LEU A 100 -14.12 17.83 -5.03
CA LEU A 100 -13.87 19.27 -5.01
C LEU A 100 -13.43 19.76 -6.38
N ASP A 101 -13.72 21.03 -6.67
CA ASP A 101 -13.18 21.70 -7.85
C ASP A 101 -11.70 22.06 -7.68
N HIS A 102 -11.07 22.50 -8.77
CA HIS A 102 -9.66 22.84 -8.77
C HIS A 102 -9.32 24.01 -7.83
N GLU A 103 -10.20 25.01 -7.71
CA GLU A 103 -9.95 26.19 -6.90
C GLU A 103 -9.93 25.84 -5.40
N ASP A 104 -10.88 25.03 -4.97
CA ASP A 104 -10.96 24.53 -3.60
C ASP A 104 -9.81 23.58 -3.26
N ILE A 105 -9.37 22.75 -4.22
CA ILE A 105 -8.17 21.92 -4.05
C ILE A 105 -6.93 22.78 -3.82
N VAL A 106 -6.70 23.81 -4.63
CA VAL A 106 -5.53 24.71 -4.47
C VAL A 106 -5.55 25.42 -3.11
N ARG A 107 -6.72 25.87 -2.65
CA ARG A 107 -6.87 26.48 -1.31
C ARG A 107 -6.57 25.49 -0.20
N LEU A 108 -7.08 24.26 -0.30
CA LEU A 108 -6.87 23.21 0.68
C LEU A 108 -5.39 22.80 0.74
N GLU A 109 -4.73 22.67 -0.40
CA GLU A 109 -3.28 22.41 -0.48
C GLU A 109 -2.49 23.51 0.25
N ALA A 110 -2.78 24.79 -0.02
CA ALA A 110 -2.10 25.91 0.64
C ALA A 110 -2.29 25.90 2.17
N ALA A 111 -3.50 25.55 2.65
CA ALA A 111 -3.77 25.42 4.07
C ALA A 111 -2.99 24.25 4.72
N ILE A 112 -2.94 23.10 4.04
CA ILE A 112 -2.18 21.93 4.50
C ILE A 112 -0.68 22.25 4.53
N GLU A 113 -0.14 22.92 3.52
CA GLU A 113 1.26 23.35 3.51
C GLU A 113 1.59 24.33 4.65
N SER A 114 0.69 25.27 4.93
CA SER A 114 0.87 26.21 6.05
C SER A 114 0.92 25.46 7.38
N ALA A 115 -0.04 24.57 7.63
CA ALA A 115 -0.08 23.77 8.85
C ALA A 115 1.15 22.84 8.97
N ALA A 116 1.59 22.23 7.86
CA ALA A 116 2.79 21.41 7.85
C ALA A 116 4.05 22.21 8.21
N ARG A 117 4.17 23.44 7.71
CA ARG A 117 5.27 24.34 8.07
C ARG A 117 5.29 24.65 9.57
N ASP A 118 4.14 24.96 10.15
CA ASP A 118 4.01 25.24 11.59
C ASP A 118 4.43 24.02 12.44
N LEU A 119 4.14 22.82 11.94
CA LEU A 119 4.55 21.55 12.53
C LEU A 119 5.97 21.12 12.17
N ARG A 120 6.70 21.88 11.34
CA ARG A 120 8.04 21.56 10.81
C ARG A 120 8.10 20.23 10.04
N LEU A 121 7.03 19.90 9.32
CA LEU A 121 6.93 18.72 8.47
C LEU A 121 7.22 19.11 7.01
N ASP A 122 8.08 18.33 6.34
CA ASP A 122 8.32 18.48 4.90
C ASP A 122 7.41 17.52 4.11
N ILE A 123 6.43 18.11 3.43
CA ILE A 123 5.42 17.39 2.65
C ILE A 123 5.41 17.79 1.18
N LYS A 124 6.32 18.69 0.75
CA LYS A 124 6.34 19.14 -0.65
C LYS A 124 6.89 18.00 -1.52
N LYS A 125 6.29 17.83 -2.70
CA LYS A 125 6.79 16.89 -3.69
C LYS A 125 8.10 17.44 -4.26
N THR A 126 9.17 16.65 -4.14
CA THR A 126 10.52 16.98 -4.67
C THR A 126 10.54 16.99 -6.19
#